data_AF-A0A537PHD9-F1
#
_entry.id   AF-A0A537PHD9-F1
#
_cell.length_a   1.000
_cell.length_b   1.000
_cell.length_c   1.000
_cell.angle_alpha   90.00
_cell.angle_beta   90.00
_cell.angle_gamma   90.00
#
_symmetry.space_group_name_H-M   'P 1'
#
loop_
_entity.id
_entity.type
_entity.pdbx_description
1 polymer ?
#
loop_
_entity_poly.entity_id
_entity_poly.type
_entity_poly.pdbx_seq_one_letter_code
_entity_poly.pdbx_strand_id
1 'polypeptide(L)'
;MPLKAEPVADFYRGKTLRMLIGYGPGGGYDIYGRLVAEFLPRHLAGNPTIITQNMPGAGSFVAAKYIYDVAPKDGTVLRSLAQTLALDSMTNTSAKLDVGKMPY
;
A
#
# COMPACT_ATOMS: atom_id res chain seq x y z
N MET A 1 0.69 -27.06 -11.53
CA MET A 1 2.09 -26.85 -11.09
C MET A 1 2.04 -26.22 -9.70
N PRO A 2 2.70 -26.78 -8.67
CA PRO A 2 2.66 -26.20 -7.33
C PRO A 2 3.52 -24.93 -7.30
N LEU A 3 2.93 -23.80 -6.90
CA LEU A 3 3.65 -22.57 -6.58
C LEU A 3 4.56 -22.87 -5.38
N LYS A 4 5.85 -23.09 -5.65
CA LYS A 4 6.87 -23.21 -4.62
C LYS A 4 6.95 -21.83 -3.95
N ALA A 5 6.48 -21.72 -2.72
CA ALA A 5 6.73 -20.56 -1.90
C ALA A 5 8.25 -20.37 -1.84
N GLU A 6 8.77 -19.34 -2.51
CA GLU A 6 10.10 -18.86 -2.21
C GLU A 6 10.14 -18.60 -0.70
N PRO A 7 11.23 -18.96 0.01
CA PRO A 7 11.38 -18.51 1.38
C PRO A 7 11.09 -17.01 1.38
N VAL A 8 10.15 -16.54 2.22
CA VAL A 8 9.82 -15.11 2.35
C VAL A 8 11.09 -14.27 2.50
N ALA A 9 12.17 -14.91 3.01
CA ALA A 9 13.52 -14.43 3.10
C ALA A 9 14.13 -13.85 1.79
N ASP A 10 13.86 -14.46 0.63
CA ASP A 10 14.45 -14.02 -0.64
C ASP A 10 13.49 -13.23 -1.52
N PHE A 11 12.19 -13.25 -1.22
CA PHE A 11 11.19 -12.59 -2.06
C PHE A 11 11.46 -11.09 -2.24
N TYR A 12 11.91 -10.41 -1.19
CA TYR A 12 12.13 -8.96 -1.22
C TYR A 12 13.55 -8.55 -1.61
N ARG A 13 14.47 -9.52 -1.79
CA ARG A 13 15.86 -9.23 -2.12
C ARG A 13 15.96 -8.55 -3.48
N GLY A 14 16.58 -7.37 -3.51
CA GLY A 14 16.75 -6.58 -4.74
C GLY A 14 15.45 -5.97 -5.29
N LYS A 15 14.32 -6.07 -4.57
CA LYS A 15 13.06 -5.44 -4.97
C LYS A 15 12.99 -4.01 -4.44
N THR A 16 12.33 -3.17 -5.23
CA THR A 16 11.88 -1.85 -4.78
C THR A 16 10.40 -1.93 -4.47
N LEU A 17 10.02 -1.68 -3.21
CA LEU A 17 8.63 -1.58 -2.80
C LEU A 17 8.16 -0.14 -2.91
N ARG A 18 6.85 0.03 -3.08
CA ARG A 18 6.23 1.34 -3.19
C ARG A 18 5.22 1.56 -2.08
N MET A 19 5.41 2.62 -1.31
CA MET A 19 4.49 3.09 -0.28
C MET A 19 3.57 4.16 -0.87
N LEU A 20 2.33 3.80 -1.17
CA LEU A 20 1.31 4.73 -1.66
C LEU A 20 0.62 5.45 -0.51
N ILE A 21 0.61 6.78 -0.56
CA ILE A 21 0.06 7.63 0.50
C ILE A 21 -1.15 8.37 -0.07
N GLY A 22 -2.34 8.12 0.46
CA GLY A 22 -3.60 8.72 -0.03
C GLY A 22 -3.82 10.20 0.33
N TYR A 23 -2.78 10.86 0.86
CA TYR A 23 -2.78 12.24 1.32
C TYR A 23 -1.57 13.01 0.79
N GLY A 24 -1.64 14.34 0.88
CA GLY A 24 -0.57 15.22 0.45
C GLY A 24 0.69 15.11 1.33
N PRO A 25 1.87 15.51 0.81
CA PRO A 25 3.10 15.56 1.57
C PRO A 25 2.97 16.39 2.85
N GLY A 26 3.64 15.97 3.93
CA GLY A 26 3.66 16.67 5.22
C GLY A 26 2.43 16.46 6.11
N GLY A 27 1.37 15.78 5.63
CA GLY A 27 0.23 15.39 6.46
C GLY A 27 0.52 14.17 7.35
N GLY A 28 -0.35 13.89 8.32
CA GLY A 28 -0.16 12.75 9.26
C GLY A 28 0.07 11.41 8.56
N TYR A 29 -0.74 11.09 7.55
CA TYR A 29 -0.59 9.86 6.76
C TYR A 29 0.69 9.81 5.93
N ASP A 30 1.23 10.96 5.51
CA ASP A 30 2.51 11.04 4.82
C ASP A 30 3.66 10.76 5.78
N ILE A 31 3.62 11.33 6.99
CA ILE A 31 4.60 11.07 8.04
C ILE A 31 4.59 9.59 8.42
N TYR A 32 3.41 8.99 8.63
CA TYR A 32 3.31 7.55 8.92
C TYR A 32 3.85 6.68 7.78
N GLY A 33 3.51 7.00 6.53
CA GLY A 33 4.00 6.28 5.36
C GLY A 33 5.53 6.34 5.22
N ARG A 34 6.11 7.52 5.46
CA ARG A 34 7.57 7.73 5.43
C ARG A 34 8.27 6.99 6.56
N LEU A 35 7.72 7.02 7.76
CA LEU A 35 8.24 6.27 8.91
C LEU A 35 8.30 4.77 8.57
N VAL A 36 7.20 4.21 8.06
CA VAL A 36 7.21 2.80 7.65
C VAL A 36 8.24 2.55 6.54
N ALA A 37 8.31 3.40 5.52
CA ALA A 37 9.27 3.25 4.42
C ALA A 37 10.74 3.29 4.87
N GLU A 38 11.05 4.05 5.92
CA GLU A 38 12.40 4.18 6.48
C GLU A 38 12.82 2.98 7.34
N PHE A 39 11.90 2.47 8.17
CA PHE A 39 12.23 1.46 9.19
C PHE A 39 11.94 0.02 8.75
N LEU A 40 10.90 -0.20 7.95
CA LEU A 40 10.49 -1.54 7.51
C LEU A 40 11.58 -2.32 6.76
N PRO A 41 12.45 -1.71 5.92
CA PRO A 41 13.53 -2.44 5.24
C PRO A 41 14.41 -3.26 6.18
N ARG A 42 14.68 -2.77 7.40
CA ARG A 42 15.54 -3.44 8.39
C ARG A 42 14.92 -4.72 8.96
N HIS A 43 13.62 -4.88 8.82
CA HIS A 43 12.84 -6.01 9.31
C HIS A 43 12.41 -6.96 8.18
N LEU A 44 12.65 -6.59 6.92
CA LEU A 44 12.40 -7.42 5.78
C LEU A 44 13.70 -8.07 5.31
N ALA A 45 13.65 -9.37 5.10
CA ALA A 45 14.78 -10.09 4.55
C ALA A 45 15.11 -9.57 3.14
N GLY A 46 16.41 -9.43 2.85
CA GLY A 46 16.87 -8.80 1.61
C GLY A 46 16.94 -7.27 1.64
N ASN A 47 16.49 -6.61 2.72
CA ASN A 47 16.57 -5.16 2.92
C ASN A 47 16.09 -4.34 1.70
N PRO A 48 14.84 -4.51 1.25
CA PRO A 48 14.34 -3.84 0.06
C PRO A 48 14.33 -2.32 0.23
N THR A 49 14.50 -1.59 -0.88
CA THR A 49 14.28 -0.14 -0.89
C THR A 49 12.78 0.14 -0.95
N ILE A 50 12.28 1.06 -0.12
CA ILE A 50 10.88 1.49 -0.17
C ILE A 50 10.81 2.94 -0.62
N ILE A 51 10.11 3.20 -1.73
CA ILE A 51 9.88 4.54 -2.25
C ILE A 51 8.48 5.03 -1.89
N THR A 52 8.37 6.27 -1.40
CA THR A 52 7.09 6.88 -1.06
C THR A 52 6.50 7.63 -2.24
N GLN A 53 5.21 7.48 -2.48
CA GLN A 53 4.48 8.20 -3.53
C GLN A 53 3.14 8.70 -2.98
N ASN A 54 2.96 10.02 -2.98
CA ASN A 54 1.70 10.65 -2.62
C ASN A 54 0.71 10.59 -3.79
N MET A 55 -0.51 10.16 -3.50
CA MET A 55 -1.65 10.09 -4.43
C MET A 55 -2.90 10.67 -3.72
N PRO A 56 -2.90 11.99 -3.43
CA PRO A 56 -4.02 12.63 -2.74
C PRO A 56 -5.29 12.63 -3.60
N GLY A 57 -6.45 12.55 -2.95
CA GLY A 57 -7.73 12.75 -3.61
C GLY A 57 -8.88 12.02 -2.92
N ALA A 58 -10.02 12.69 -2.78
CA ALA A 58 -11.26 12.16 -2.20
C ALA A 58 -11.03 11.33 -0.93
N GLY A 59 -10.32 11.86 0.08
CA GLY A 59 -10.08 11.13 1.33
C GLY A 59 -9.35 9.79 1.15
N SER A 60 -8.35 9.73 0.26
CA SER A 60 -7.61 8.51 -0.14
C SER A 60 -8.31 7.60 -1.17
N PHE A 61 -9.54 7.88 -1.61
CA PHE A 61 -10.23 7.03 -2.59
C PHE A 61 -9.48 6.90 -3.92
N VAL A 62 -8.74 7.93 -4.36
CA VAL A 62 -7.94 7.85 -5.59
C VAL A 62 -6.82 6.82 -5.46
N ALA A 63 -6.03 6.90 -4.38
CA ALA A 63 -4.98 5.94 -4.09
C ALA A 63 -5.55 4.53 -3.89
N ALA A 64 -6.68 4.43 -3.17
CA ALA A 64 -7.37 3.18 -2.93
C ALA A 64 -7.84 2.50 -4.22
N LYS A 65 -8.43 3.26 -5.15
CA LYS A 65 -8.84 2.78 -6.46
C LYS A 65 -7.65 2.34 -7.29
N TYR A 66 -6.56 3.10 -7.29
CA TYR A 66 -5.33 2.70 -7.97
C TYR A 66 -4.78 1.38 -7.41
N ILE A 67 -4.75 1.22 -6.08
CA ILE A 67 -4.35 -0.03 -5.44
C ILE A 67 -5.26 -1.19 -5.87
N TYR A 68 -6.56 -0.93 -5.97
CA TYR A 68 -7.55 -1.93 -6.33
C TYR A 68 -7.49 -2.34 -7.81
N ASP A 69 -7.44 -1.38 -8.73
CA ASP A 69 -7.56 -1.61 -10.17
C ASP A 69 -6.21 -1.84 -10.88
N VAL A 70 -5.12 -1.20 -10.43
CA VAL A 70 -3.89 -1.04 -11.24
C VAL A 70 -2.64 -1.59 -10.55
N ALA A 71 -2.52 -1.46 -9.23
CA ALA A 71 -1.29 -1.84 -8.54
C ALA A 71 -1.00 -3.35 -8.66
N PRO A 72 0.29 -3.75 -8.78
CA PRO A 72 0.71 -5.13 -8.70
C PRO A 72 0.15 -5.84 -7.46
N LYS A 73 -0.37 -7.06 -7.65
CA LYS A 73 -0.96 -7.91 -6.60
C LYS A 73 0.04 -8.90 -6.01
N ASP A 74 1.30 -8.51 -5.99
CA ASP A 74 2.45 -9.35 -5.63
C ASP A 74 3.08 -8.97 -4.29
N GLY A 75 2.50 -8.03 -3.54
CA GLY A 75 3.05 -7.57 -2.25
C GLY A 75 4.18 -6.53 -2.37
N THR A 76 4.44 -5.99 -3.57
CA THR A 76 5.41 -4.89 -3.75
C THR A 76 4.85 -3.50 -3.47
N VAL A 77 3.55 -3.40 -3.21
CA VAL A 77 2.86 -2.13 -2.95
C VAL A 77 2.28 -2.12 -1.54
N LEU A 78 2.76 -1.18 -0.74
CA LEU A 78 2.28 -0.83 0.60
C LEU A 78 1.39 0.42 0.53
N ARG A 79 0.60 0.64 1.57
CA ARG A 79 -0.43 1.70 1.56
C ARG A 79 -0.56 2.41 2.92
N SER A 80 -0.64 3.73 2.86
CA SER A 80 -1.05 4.62 3.94
C SER A 80 -2.29 5.39 3.47
N LEU A 81 -3.46 4.94 3.89
CA LEU A 81 -4.76 5.46 3.45
C LEU A 81 -5.58 5.91 4.66
N ALA A 82 -6.64 6.69 4.41
CA ALA A 82 -7.59 7.08 5.44
C ALA A 82 -8.08 5.87 6.25
N GLN A 83 -8.06 5.97 7.58
CA GLN A 83 -8.54 4.91 8.47
C GLN A 83 -10.03 4.60 8.25
N THR A 84 -10.82 5.60 7.84
CA THR A 84 -12.25 5.47 7.56
C THR A 84 -12.55 4.87 6.19
N LEU A 85 -11.57 4.67 5.31
CA LEU A 85 -11.80 4.29 3.92
C LEU A 85 -12.66 3.04 3.77
N ALA A 86 -12.50 2.05 4.66
CA ALA A 86 -13.34 0.86 4.67
C ALA A 86 -14.79 1.18 5.02
N LEU A 87 -15.02 1.97 6.06
CA LEU A 87 -16.36 2.43 6.43
C LEU A 87 -16.98 3.31 5.33
N ASP A 88 -16.19 4.20 4.74
CA ASP A 88 -16.63 5.09 3.67
C ASP A 88 -17.02 4.29 2.43
N SER A 89 -16.31 3.21 2.11
CA SER A 89 -16.64 2.34 0.98
C SER A 89 -17.93 1.53 1.18
N MET A 90 -18.29 1.26 2.43
CA MET A 90 -19.51 0.53 2.79
C MET A 90 -20.74 1.45 2.86
N THR A 91 -20.55 2.69 3.28
CA THR A 91 -21.63 3.67 3.48
C THR A 91 -21.86 4.55 2.25
N ASN A 92 -20.86 4.72 1.40
CA ASN A 92 -20.95 5.50 0.17
C ASN A 92 -21.19 4.58 -1.04
N THR A 93 -22.47 4.35 -1.37
CA THR A 93 -22.92 3.47 -2.46
C THR A 93 -22.38 3.88 -3.85
N SER A 94 -21.83 5.10 -3.99
CA SER A 94 -21.18 5.58 -5.22
C SER A 94 -19.71 5.16 -5.33
N ALA A 95 -19.09 4.73 -4.24
CA ALA A 95 -17.73 4.22 -4.22
C ALA A 95 -17.74 2.73 -4.55
N LYS A 96 -17.51 2.38 -5.81
CA LYS A 96 -17.26 0.98 -6.24
C LYS A 96 -15.90 0.49 -5.73
N LEU A 97 -15.73 0.39 -4.43
CA LEU A 97 -14.50 -0.06 -3.79
C LEU A 97 -14.84 -1.17 -2.80
N ASP A 98 -14.68 -2.42 -3.21
CA ASP A 98 -14.89 -3.57 -2.32
C ASP A 98 -13.63 -3.78 -1.47
N VAL A 99 -13.65 -3.29 -0.25
CA VAL A 99 -12.54 -3.45 0.70
C VAL A 99 -12.28 -4.91 1.09
N GLY A 100 -13.27 -5.80 0.98
CA GLY A 100 -13.08 -7.24 1.20
C GLY A 100 -12.22 -7.91 0.13
N LYS A 101 -12.00 -7.23 -1.00
CA LYS A 101 -11.15 -7.68 -2.11
C LYS A 101 -9.84 -6.91 -2.20
N MET A 102 -9.53 -6.05 -1.24
CA MET A 102 -8.23 -5.39 -1.22
C MET A 102 -7.13 -6.38 -0.78
N PRO A 103 -6.03 -6.47 -1.54
CA PRO A 103 -4.88 -7.27 -1.09
C PRO A 103 -4.35 -6.68 0.22
N TYR A 104 -4.09 -7.56 1.20
CA TYR A 104 -3.43 -7.22 2.46
C TYR A 104 -1.97 -6.82 2.21
#